data_AF-A0A3D5KLB0-F1
#
_entry.id   AF-A0A3D5KLB0-F1
#
_cell.length_a   1.000
_cell.length_b   1.000
_cell.length_c   1.000
_cell.angle_alpha   90.00
_cell.angle_beta   90.00
_cell.angle_gamma   90.00
#
_symmetry.space_group_name_H-M   'P 1'
#
loop_
_entity.id
_entity.type
_entity.pdbx_description
1 polymer ?
#
loop_
_entity_poly.entity_id
_entity_poly.type
_entity_poly.pdbx_seq_one_letter_code
_entity_poly.pdbx_strand_id
1 'polypeptide(L)'
;AYHLYALSLSKAEASGAAEKFFSPVYSATPANEENAGIMGGILKELFRYTQDQKYAIEARDIYANNFNQTESYYTGINAASMFALTGKSVTAKEIANKILAKLSIDTSDFWEIVTIAEAKLLLKKSQEAVEFYSRGRKLAGKDWGKINSVYKQLWMINHYFPVPSSVIKAFSPPKIGVFVGHMVDREGGNVRFPKSIVPQIKQAIDERLKSLDIQIGYCSLACGGDILFAEALTENNGDVNVYLPFPKEDFLKTSVSFAGQEWVDRFEKLEQKWPLHFLTDEQFHGNNDLFLLHGRSLIGFALLRAQMTHSEPYFITVLASSDTQRKEGGTRDLLKLWPKEEHHFNIDPGNFATNEIRKSSSTFIEQEQPWRVLYIGYLDFPHLALVDAELNKIVDRYRSEFEDELIFSESKSGKLLIGLNSSYGALRLARKIINDYKIKTGRSDYRSVFHAASVQLSNNQLNGLEVENIIEAMKYALPENLMCTSAYATSLILDPGHFKFHYAGSIRNKLEMYSLEVSEF
;
A
#
# COMPACT_ATOMS: atom_id res chain seq x y z
N ALA A 1 20.98 10.81 2.03
CA ALA A 1 20.41 9.97 0.94
C ALA A 1 20.45 8.49 1.32
N TYR A 2 21.62 7.91 1.59
CA TYR A 2 21.78 6.50 1.98
C TYR A 2 20.93 6.08 3.19
N HIS A 3 20.88 6.87 4.27
CA HIS A 3 20.08 6.55 5.48
C HIS A 3 18.58 6.51 5.18
N LEU A 4 18.05 7.52 4.48
CA LEU A 4 16.63 7.58 4.12
C LEU A 4 16.24 6.43 3.20
N TYR A 5 17.12 6.02 2.29
CA TYR A 5 16.89 4.89 1.41
C TYR A 5 16.89 3.55 2.14
N ALA A 6 17.84 3.34 3.07
CA ALA A 6 17.84 2.14 3.90
C ALA A 6 16.62 2.08 4.83
N LEU A 7 16.22 3.22 5.40
CA LEU A 7 15.00 3.32 6.21
C LEU A 7 13.73 3.09 5.39
N SER A 8 13.67 3.59 4.15
CA SER A 8 12.52 3.32 3.28
C SER A 8 12.44 1.83 2.95
N LEU A 9 13.57 1.21 2.55
CA LEU A 9 13.63 -0.24 2.29
C LEU A 9 13.25 -1.07 3.53
N SER A 10 13.72 -0.70 4.72
CA SER A 10 13.41 -1.40 5.97
C SER A 10 11.94 -1.27 6.36
N LYS A 11 11.39 -0.05 6.33
CA LYS A 11 9.97 0.22 6.64
C LYS A 11 9.02 -0.43 5.65
N ALA A 12 9.51 -0.66 4.46
CA ALA A 12 8.87 -1.38 3.39
C ALA A 12 8.98 -2.89 3.48
N GLU A 13 9.47 -3.45 4.59
CA GLU A 13 9.64 -4.91 4.74
C GLU A 13 10.73 -5.53 3.83
N ALA A 14 11.43 -4.74 3.00
CA ALA A 14 12.55 -5.15 2.14
C ALA A 14 13.84 -5.25 2.93
N SER A 15 13.77 -5.89 4.10
CA SER A 15 14.84 -5.82 5.09
C SER A 15 16.11 -6.54 4.62
N GLY A 16 16.01 -7.54 3.73
CA GLY A 16 17.17 -8.17 3.11
C GLY A 16 17.88 -7.26 2.09
N ALA A 17 17.12 -6.54 1.27
CA ALA A 17 17.70 -5.54 0.37
C ALA A 17 18.29 -4.35 1.14
N ALA A 18 17.60 -3.91 2.21
CA ALA A 18 18.09 -2.88 3.13
C ALA A 18 19.41 -3.31 3.79
N GLU A 19 19.50 -4.55 4.26
CA GLU A 19 20.71 -5.11 4.85
C GLU A 19 21.87 -5.15 3.83
N LYS A 20 21.66 -5.75 2.65
CA LYS A 20 22.67 -5.80 1.58
C LYS A 20 23.16 -4.40 1.19
N PHE A 21 22.25 -3.43 1.11
CA PHE A 21 22.58 -2.03 0.78
C PHE A 21 23.31 -1.30 1.91
N PHE A 22 22.89 -1.50 3.16
CA PHE A 22 23.32 -0.68 4.29
C PHE A 22 24.52 -1.25 5.06
N SER A 23 24.77 -2.56 4.97
CA SER A 23 25.91 -3.23 5.61
C SER A 23 27.27 -2.58 5.32
N PRO A 24 27.60 -2.17 4.06
CA PRO A 24 28.84 -1.44 3.77
C PRO A 24 28.91 -0.06 4.44
N VAL A 25 27.78 0.65 4.53
CA VAL A 25 27.68 1.98 5.14
C VAL A 25 27.90 1.89 6.66
N TYR A 26 27.23 0.93 7.31
CA TYR A 26 27.42 0.65 8.73
C TYR A 26 28.86 0.26 9.05
N SER A 27 29.44 -0.65 8.27
CA SER A 27 30.82 -1.16 8.49
C SER A 27 31.87 -0.04 8.44
N ALA A 28 31.64 1.03 7.67
CA ALA A 28 32.54 2.16 7.60
C ALA A 28 32.52 3.05 8.86
N THR A 29 31.39 3.09 9.59
CA THR A 29 31.19 3.98 10.75
C THR A 29 30.32 3.34 11.85
N PRO A 30 30.75 2.22 12.45
CA PRO A 30 29.91 1.45 13.39
C PRO A 30 29.62 2.17 14.70
N ALA A 31 30.45 3.14 15.09
CA ALA A 31 30.25 3.96 16.30
C ALA A 31 29.18 5.05 16.13
N ASN A 32 28.77 5.37 14.89
CA ASN A 32 27.72 6.35 14.64
C ASN A 32 26.37 5.79 15.11
N GLU A 33 25.70 6.53 16.01
CA GLU A 33 24.43 6.14 16.63
C GLU A 33 23.32 5.90 15.61
N GLU A 34 23.20 6.79 14.61
CA GLU A 34 22.17 6.70 13.57
C GLU A 34 22.37 5.42 12.73
N ASN A 35 23.62 5.13 12.36
CA ASN A 35 23.96 3.93 11.58
C ASN A 35 23.73 2.64 12.37
N ALA A 36 24.12 2.61 13.64
CA ALA A 36 23.84 1.47 14.51
C ALA A 36 22.32 1.28 14.71
N GLY A 37 21.58 2.38 14.87
CA GLY A 37 20.12 2.38 14.97
C GLY A 37 19.43 1.83 13.73
N ILE A 38 19.82 2.31 12.54
CA ILE A 38 19.27 1.85 11.26
C ILE A 38 19.59 0.37 11.04
N MET A 39 20.85 -0.03 11.21
CA MET A 39 21.27 -1.43 11.00
C MET A 39 20.59 -2.38 11.99
N GLY A 40 20.56 -2.02 13.28
CA GLY A 40 19.83 -2.79 14.29
C GLY A 40 18.33 -2.83 14.02
N GLY A 41 17.75 -1.77 13.45
CA GLY A 41 16.35 -1.73 13.02
C GLY A 41 16.05 -2.69 11.87
N ILE A 42 16.91 -2.71 10.85
CA ILE A 42 16.84 -3.64 9.71
C ILE A 42 16.89 -5.10 10.20
N LEU A 43 17.84 -5.42 11.09
CA LEU A 43 17.98 -6.77 11.64
C LEU A 43 16.79 -7.16 12.53
N LYS A 44 16.21 -6.22 13.29
CA LYS A 44 14.97 -6.46 14.03
C LYS A 44 13.78 -6.77 13.13
N GLU A 45 13.67 -6.08 12.00
CA GLU A 45 12.66 -6.40 10.99
C GLU A 45 12.93 -7.81 10.39
N LEU A 46 14.17 -8.12 9.98
CA LEU A 46 14.55 -9.45 9.51
C LEU A 46 14.20 -10.55 10.52
N PHE A 47 14.48 -10.32 11.80
CA PHE A 47 14.10 -11.23 12.88
C PHE A 47 12.57 -11.43 12.95
N ARG A 48 11.77 -10.35 12.88
CA ARG A 48 10.30 -10.46 12.90
C ARG A 48 9.77 -11.33 11.76
N TYR A 49 10.32 -11.17 10.55
CA TYR A 49 9.86 -11.92 9.39
C TYR A 49 10.32 -13.37 9.40
N THR A 50 11.59 -13.62 9.72
CA THR A 50 12.20 -14.95 9.59
C THR A 50 12.12 -15.79 10.85
N GLN A 51 11.91 -15.15 12.01
CA GLN A 51 12.05 -15.74 13.34
C GLN A 51 13.43 -16.38 13.60
N ASP A 52 14.43 -16.06 12.76
CA ASP A 52 15.80 -16.57 12.87
C ASP A 52 16.54 -15.78 13.97
N GLN A 53 16.88 -16.49 15.06
CA GLN A 53 17.54 -15.92 16.24
C GLN A 53 18.86 -15.24 15.93
N LYS A 54 19.54 -15.57 14.82
CA LYS A 54 20.80 -14.90 14.43
C LYS A 54 20.61 -13.38 14.32
N TYR A 55 19.51 -12.93 13.70
CA TYR A 55 19.26 -11.51 13.49
C TYR A 55 18.95 -10.79 14.80
N ALA A 56 18.27 -11.47 15.74
CA ALA A 56 18.04 -10.92 17.07
C ALA A 56 19.35 -10.75 17.85
N ILE A 57 20.25 -11.73 17.73
CA ILE A 57 21.58 -11.73 18.37
C ILE A 57 22.47 -10.63 17.77
N GLU A 58 22.51 -10.51 16.44
CA GLU A 58 23.30 -9.48 15.76
C GLU A 58 22.77 -8.07 16.08
N ALA A 59 21.45 -7.86 16.04
CA ALA A 59 20.84 -6.59 16.43
C ALA A 59 21.19 -6.23 17.88
N ARG A 60 21.09 -7.19 18.81
CA ARG A 60 21.48 -7.01 20.21
C ARG A 60 22.91 -6.49 20.33
N ASP A 61 23.85 -7.13 19.63
CA ASP A 61 25.26 -6.81 19.74
C ASP A 61 25.58 -5.44 19.12
N ILE A 62 24.95 -5.07 18.01
CA ILE A 62 25.05 -3.72 17.42
C ILE A 62 24.56 -2.65 18.40
N TYR A 63 23.34 -2.81 18.93
CA TYR A 63 22.77 -1.85 19.87
C TYR A 63 23.60 -1.75 21.17
N ALA A 64 24.04 -2.89 21.72
CA ALA A 64 24.83 -2.93 22.94
C ALA A 64 26.21 -2.28 22.77
N ASN A 65 26.90 -2.57 21.66
CA ASN A 65 28.20 -1.99 21.35
C ASN A 65 28.11 -0.48 21.18
N ASN A 66 27.08 0.01 20.47
CA ASN A 66 26.87 1.45 20.34
C ASN A 66 26.54 2.10 21.69
N PHE A 67 25.62 1.52 22.47
CA PHE A 67 25.26 2.04 23.79
C PHE A 67 26.45 2.14 24.74
N ASN A 68 27.36 1.16 24.72
CA ASN A 68 28.57 1.20 25.56
C ASN A 68 29.52 2.36 25.19
N GLN A 69 29.44 2.90 23.98
CA GLN A 69 30.30 3.99 23.51
C GLN A 69 29.62 5.36 23.59
N THR A 70 28.36 5.43 23.19
CA THR A 70 27.60 6.68 23.05
C THR A 70 26.73 6.98 24.26
N GLU A 71 26.41 5.93 25.03
CA GLU A 71 25.54 6.04 26.18
C GLU A 71 24.11 6.53 25.86
N SER A 72 23.71 6.47 24.57
CA SER A 72 22.41 6.90 24.04
C SER A 72 21.25 6.06 24.57
N TYR A 73 20.16 6.72 24.98
CA TYR A 73 18.95 6.02 25.41
C TYR A 73 18.31 5.22 24.28
N TYR A 74 18.43 5.68 23.02
CA TYR A 74 17.80 5.07 21.87
C TYR A 74 18.41 3.70 21.55
N THR A 75 19.73 3.62 21.45
CA THR A 75 20.41 2.33 21.25
C THR A 75 20.38 1.49 22.52
N GLY A 76 20.42 2.12 23.70
CA GLY A 76 20.30 1.45 24.99
C GLY A 76 18.98 0.69 25.17
N ILE A 77 17.82 1.31 24.92
CA ILE A 77 16.53 0.65 25.17
C ILE A 77 16.31 -0.51 24.20
N ASN A 78 16.74 -0.33 22.95
CA ASN A 78 16.73 -1.40 21.97
C ASN A 78 17.67 -2.54 22.38
N ALA A 79 18.87 -2.25 22.88
CA ALA A 79 19.76 -3.27 23.44
C ALA A 79 19.07 -4.05 24.58
N ALA A 80 18.46 -3.34 25.54
CA ALA A 80 17.75 -3.96 26.66
C ALA A 80 16.64 -4.91 26.19
N SER A 81 15.83 -4.47 25.23
CA SER A 81 14.77 -5.30 24.65
C SER A 81 15.31 -6.52 23.90
N MET A 82 16.39 -6.37 23.14
CA MET A 82 17.01 -7.52 22.45
C MET A 82 17.71 -8.49 23.41
N PHE A 83 18.29 -8.00 24.52
CA PHE A 83 18.79 -8.87 25.61
C PHE A 83 17.64 -9.65 26.26
N ALA A 84 16.50 -9.01 26.55
CA ALA A 84 15.34 -9.68 27.11
C ALA A 84 14.82 -10.77 26.16
N LEU A 85 14.72 -10.45 24.87
CA LEU A 85 14.27 -11.36 23.82
C LEU A 85 15.18 -12.58 23.65
N THR A 86 16.50 -12.40 23.78
CA THR A 86 17.49 -13.49 23.70
C THR A 86 17.72 -14.20 25.05
N GLY A 87 16.82 -14.03 26.02
CA GLY A 87 16.83 -14.74 27.31
C GLY A 87 17.74 -14.16 28.38
N LYS A 88 18.48 -13.08 28.10
CA LYS A 88 19.43 -12.43 29.02
C LYS A 88 18.77 -11.34 29.88
N SER A 89 17.78 -11.76 30.67
CA SER A 89 16.93 -10.85 31.47
C SER A 89 17.67 -9.99 32.49
N VAL A 90 18.79 -10.47 33.06
CA VAL A 90 19.56 -9.68 34.05
C VAL A 90 20.18 -8.45 33.40
N THR A 91 20.93 -8.65 32.31
CA THR A 91 21.55 -7.56 31.54
C THR A 91 20.51 -6.59 30.99
N ALA A 92 19.36 -7.09 30.52
CA ALA A 92 18.27 -6.24 30.06
C ALA A 92 17.81 -5.25 31.16
N LYS A 93 17.63 -5.73 32.39
CA LYS A 93 17.21 -4.90 33.53
C LYS A 93 18.30 -3.92 33.96
N GLU A 94 19.57 -4.31 33.92
CA GLU A 94 20.69 -3.41 34.21
C GLU A 94 20.73 -2.23 33.25
N ILE A 95 20.60 -2.50 31.94
CA ILE A 95 20.56 -1.46 30.91
C ILE A 95 19.30 -0.58 31.09
N ALA A 96 18.12 -1.19 31.33
CA ALA A 96 16.89 -0.44 31.57
C ALA A 96 17.01 0.53 32.77
N ASN A 97 17.63 0.09 33.88
CA ASN A 97 17.88 0.97 35.03
C ASN A 97 18.85 2.11 34.69
N LYS A 98 19.92 1.84 33.91
CA LYS A 98 20.85 2.89 33.45
C LYS A 98 20.14 3.95 32.59
N ILE A 99 19.20 3.56 31.74
CA ILE A 99 18.41 4.48 30.92
C ILE A 99 17.49 5.34 31.79
N LEU A 100 16.78 4.71 32.75
CA LEU A 100 15.91 5.44 33.67
C LEU A 100 16.66 6.45 34.54
N ALA A 101 17.93 6.18 34.88
CA ALA A 101 18.76 7.12 35.62
C ALA A 101 19.17 8.37 34.82
N LYS A 102 19.08 8.31 33.48
CA LYS A 102 19.46 9.41 32.57
C LYS A 102 18.28 10.27 32.12
N LEU A 103 17.10 9.68 32.02
CA LEU A 103 15.92 10.36 31.49
C LEU A 103 15.11 11.03 32.62
N SER A 104 14.59 12.22 32.34
CA SER A 104 13.69 12.91 33.26
C SER A 104 12.27 12.35 33.17
N ILE A 105 11.65 12.06 34.33
CA ILE A 105 10.24 11.65 34.43
C ILE A 105 9.28 12.71 33.86
N ASP A 106 9.67 13.98 33.90
CA ASP A 106 8.85 15.10 33.47
C ASP A 106 9.00 15.44 31.98
N THR A 107 9.85 14.72 31.24
CA THR A 107 10.13 14.98 29.83
C THR A 107 8.89 15.09 28.96
N SER A 108 8.87 16.10 28.08
CA SER A 108 7.84 16.29 27.07
C SER A 108 8.21 15.67 25.72
N ASP A 109 9.39 15.06 25.59
CA ASP A 109 9.79 14.38 24.37
C ASP A 109 9.08 13.03 24.23
N PHE A 110 8.51 12.78 23.05
CA PHE A 110 7.75 11.55 22.79
C PHE A 110 8.62 10.29 22.91
N TRP A 111 9.84 10.32 22.35
CA TRP A 111 10.72 9.16 22.32
C TRP A 111 11.28 8.84 23.70
N GLU A 112 11.59 9.86 24.50
CA GLU A 112 11.97 9.67 25.91
C GLU A 112 10.82 9.06 26.74
N ILE A 113 9.58 9.56 26.59
CA ILE A 113 8.40 9.03 27.29
C ILE A 113 8.20 7.54 26.99
N VAL A 114 8.20 7.15 25.72
CA VAL A 114 7.98 5.73 25.35
C VAL A 114 9.18 4.86 25.72
N THR A 115 10.39 5.42 25.72
CA THR A 115 11.59 4.72 26.22
C THR A 115 11.50 4.44 27.72
N ILE A 116 11.03 5.41 28.52
CA ILE A 116 10.77 5.20 29.95
C ILE A 116 9.70 4.12 30.14
N ALA A 117 8.61 4.17 29.37
CA ALA A 117 7.56 3.18 29.43
C ALA A 117 8.08 1.75 29.17
N GLU A 118 8.89 1.58 28.12
CA GLU A 118 9.52 0.30 27.76
C GLU A 118 10.49 -0.17 28.84
N ALA A 119 11.33 0.71 29.38
CA ALA A 119 12.25 0.36 30.46
C ALA A 119 11.49 -0.12 31.71
N LYS A 120 10.40 0.55 32.09
CA LYS A 120 9.53 0.15 33.21
C LYS A 120 8.86 -1.20 32.93
N LEU A 121 8.43 -1.44 31.70
CA LEU A 121 7.87 -2.72 31.28
C LEU A 121 8.89 -3.86 31.45
N LEU A 122 10.12 -3.70 30.95
CA LEU A 122 11.20 -4.69 31.09
C LEU A 122 11.57 -4.96 32.56
N LEU A 123 11.41 -3.96 33.43
CA LEU A 123 11.59 -4.08 34.87
C LEU A 123 10.39 -4.71 35.60
N LYS A 124 9.37 -5.15 34.87
CA LYS A 124 8.10 -5.70 35.41
C LYS A 124 7.28 -4.70 36.22
N LYS A 125 7.45 -3.39 35.98
CA LYS A 125 6.69 -2.30 36.62
C LYS A 125 5.51 -1.90 35.75
N SER A 126 4.56 -2.83 35.57
CA SER A 126 3.50 -2.70 34.55
C SER A 126 2.61 -1.48 34.73
N GLN A 127 2.27 -1.09 35.97
CA GLN A 127 1.42 0.07 36.22
C GLN A 127 2.09 1.38 35.79
N GLU A 128 3.35 1.59 36.20
CA GLU A 128 4.15 2.74 35.76
C GLU A 128 4.33 2.75 34.24
N ALA A 129 4.56 1.59 33.62
CA ALA A 129 4.67 1.49 32.17
C ALA A 129 3.39 1.96 31.45
N VAL A 130 2.21 1.56 31.93
CA VAL A 130 0.90 1.95 31.37
C VAL A 130 0.71 3.47 31.43
N GLU A 131 1.12 4.12 32.52
CA GLU A 131 1.01 5.58 32.69
C GLU A 131 1.83 6.33 31.63
N PHE A 132 3.09 5.95 31.45
CA PHE A 132 3.96 6.57 30.44
C PHE A 132 3.51 6.25 29.02
N TYR A 133 3.10 5.01 28.73
CA TYR A 133 2.53 4.68 27.41
C TYR A 133 1.28 5.50 27.11
N SER A 134 0.41 5.71 28.11
CA SER A 134 -0.79 6.54 27.96
C SER A 134 -0.45 8.01 27.69
N ARG A 135 0.58 8.55 28.37
CA ARG A 135 1.12 9.89 28.11
C ARG A 135 1.67 10.00 26.69
N GLY A 136 2.50 9.03 26.26
CA GLY A 136 3.07 8.97 24.92
C GLY A 136 2.00 8.88 23.85
N ARG A 137 0.95 8.07 24.06
CA ARG A 137 -0.17 7.94 23.12
C ARG A 137 -0.95 9.24 22.94
N LYS A 138 -1.19 9.98 24.03
CA LYS A 138 -1.82 11.31 23.99
C LYS A 138 -0.96 12.29 23.18
N LEU A 139 0.35 12.30 23.44
CA LEU A 139 1.29 13.18 22.74
C LEU A 139 1.43 12.85 21.24
N ALA A 140 1.30 11.57 20.86
CA ALA A 140 1.37 11.16 19.45
C ALA A 140 0.20 11.69 18.60
N GLY A 141 -0.97 11.98 19.19
CA GLY A 141 -2.14 12.47 18.45
C GLY A 141 -2.52 11.53 17.29
N LYS A 142 -2.45 12.06 16.06
CA LYS A 142 -2.65 11.33 14.79
C LYS A 142 -1.35 10.99 14.04
N ASP A 143 -0.19 11.08 14.70
CA ASP A 143 1.07 10.65 14.10
C ASP A 143 1.13 9.12 14.04
N TRP A 144 0.51 8.57 13.00
CA TRP A 144 0.44 7.13 12.75
C TRP A 144 1.83 6.51 12.58
N GLY A 145 2.84 7.28 12.16
CA GLY A 145 4.22 6.81 12.06
C GLY A 145 4.81 6.50 13.43
N LYS A 146 4.62 7.41 14.40
CA LYS A 146 5.01 7.19 15.81
C LYS A 146 4.22 6.04 16.45
N ILE A 147 2.91 6.02 16.25
CA ILE A 147 2.03 4.98 16.80
C ILE A 147 2.44 3.60 16.29
N ASN A 148 2.64 3.45 14.98
CA ASN A 148 3.06 2.19 14.37
C ASN A 148 4.46 1.76 14.84
N SER A 149 5.38 2.70 15.03
CA SER A 149 6.73 2.39 15.53
C SER A 149 6.69 1.77 16.93
N VAL A 150 5.88 2.34 17.83
CA VAL A 150 5.67 1.78 19.18
C VAL A 150 4.90 0.47 19.12
N TYR A 151 3.86 0.37 18.29
CA TYR A 151 3.08 -0.86 18.12
C TYR A 151 3.95 -2.04 17.67
N LYS A 152 4.79 -1.86 16.64
CA LYS A 152 5.73 -2.90 16.17
C LYS A 152 6.67 -3.37 17.28
N GLN A 153 7.16 -2.44 18.10
CA GLN A 153 8.02 -2.73 19.24
C GLN A 153 7.28 -3.53 20.33
N LEU A 154 6.07 -3.08 20.70
CA LEU A 154 5.20 -3.76 21.66
C LEU A 154 4.81 -5.16 21.20
N TRP A 155 4.46 -5.31 19.92
CA TRP A 155 4.10 -6.60 19.31
C TRP A 155 5.27 -7.60 19.44
N MET A 156 6.49 -7.16 19.11
CA MET A 156 7.70 -7.99 19.22
C MET A 156 7.98 -8.36 20.69
N ILE A 157 7.90 -7.40 21.61
CA ILE A 157 8.11 -7.66 23.05
C ILE A 157 7.03 -8.60 23.59
N ASN A 158 5.77 -8.43 23.18
CA ASN A 158 4.62 -9.18 23.69
C ASN A 158 4.73 -10.70 23.44
N HIS A 159 5.46 -11.11 22.41
CA HIS A 159 5.73 -12.52 22.14
C HIS A 159 6.59 -13.20 23.23
N TYR A 160 7.41 -12.41 23.94
CA TYR A 160 8.39 -12.91 24.92
C TYR A 160 8.16 -12.40 26.34
N PHE A 161 7.43 -11.30 26.47
CA PHE A 161 7.12 -10.66 27.74
C PHE A 161 5.69 -10.11 27.71
N PRO A 162 4.82 -10.43 28.69
CA PRO A 162 3.42 -10.03 28.64
C PRO A 162 3.27 -8.50 28.68
N VAL A 163 2.77 -7.92 27.60
CA VAL A 163 2.42 -6.49 27.51
C VAL A 163 0.95 -6.33 27.94
N PRO A 164 0.62 -5.33 28.79
CA PRO A 164 -0.76 -5.04 29.13
C PRO A 164 -1.63 -4.78 27.89
N SER A 165 -2.81 -5.43 27.82
CA SER A 165 -3.71 -5.34 26.66
C SER A 165 -4.19 -3.91 26.38
N SER A 166 -4.33 -3.08 27.43
CA SER A 166 -4.67 -1.66 27.30
C SER A 166 -3.61 -0.87 26.54
N VAL A 167 -2.33 -1.21 26.71
CA VAL A 167 -1.21 -0.57 25.99
C VAL A 167 -1.20 -1.01 24.54
N ILE A 168 -1.33 -2.32 24.27
CA ILE A 168 -1.43 -2.81 22.89
C ILE A 168 -2.59 -2.13 22.17
N LYS A 169 -3.79 -2.12 22.78
CA LYS A 169 -4.99 -1.49 22.20
C LYS A 169 -4.81 0.00 21.95
N ALA A 170 -4.14 0.72 22.85
CA ALA A 170 -3.90 2.16 22.71
C ALA A 170 -3.02 2.49 21.49
N PHE A 171 -2.08 1.60 21.16
CA PHE A 171 -1.17 1.77 20.02
C PHE A 171 -1.57 0.95 18.79
N SER A 172 -2.65 0.17 18.86
CA SER A 172 -3.15 -0.58 17.71
C SER A 172 -3.36 0.34 16.50
N PRO A 173 -2.96 -0.11 15.30
CA PRO A 173 -3.13 0.66 14.09
C PRO A 173 -4.62 0.92 13.81
N PRO A 174 -4.97 2.06 13.20
CA PRO A 174 -6.34 2.40 12.86
C PRO A 174 -6.89 1.44 11.80
N LYS A 175 -8.15 1.03 11.94
CA LYS A 175 -8.81 0.17 10.95
C LYS A 175 -9.06 0.93 9.66
N ILE A 176 -8.95 0.21 8.54
CA ILE A 176 -8.96 0.79 7.20
C ILE A 176 -10.25 0.36 6.50
N GLY A 177 -10.98 1.31 5.93
CA GLY A 177 -12.13 1.07 5.07
C GLY A 177 -11.80 1.39 3.61
N VAL A 178 -12.13 0.51 2.69
CA VAL A 178 -12.27 0.86 1.26
C VAL A 178 -13.75 0.92 0.91
N PHE A 179 -14.13 1.93 0.15
CA PHE A 179 -15.50 2.14 -0.28
C PHE A 179 -15.61 2.10 -1.80
N VAL A 180 -16.59 1.33 -2.29
CA VAL A 180 -17.07 1.41 -3.66
C VAL A 180 -18.58 1.29 -3.65
N GLY A 181 -19.30 2.23 -4.27
CA GLY A 181 -20.76 2.20 -4.23
C GLY A 181 -21.44 2.78 -5.46
N HIS A 182 -22.76 2.69 -5.46
CA HIS A 182 -23.59 3.29 -6.49
C HIS A 182 -23.57 4.81 -6.42
N MET A 183 -23.53 5.40 -7.60
CA MET A 183 -23.96 6.77 -7.76
C MET A 183 -25.47 6.90 -7.54
N VAL A 184 -25.92 8.08 -7.10
CA VAL A 184 -27.36 8.39 -7.11
C VAL A 184 -27.93 8.28 -8.52
N ASP A 185 -29.20 7.91 -8.61
CA ASP A 185 -29.82 7.68 -9.90
C ASP A 185 -29.90 8.96 -10.75
N ARG A 186 -29.61 8.79 -12.04
CA ARG A 186 -29.89 9.81 -13.06
C ARG A 186 -31.39 10.02 -13.19
N GLU A 187 -31.80 11.24 -13.50
CA GLU A 187 -33.20 11.53 -13.83
C GLU A 187 -33.66 10.65 -15.02
N GLY A 188 -34.81 9.98 -14.86
CA GLY A 188 -35.33 9.02 -15.84
C GLY A 188 -34.59 7.68 -15.94
N GLY A 189 -33.58 7.44 -15.08
CA GLY A 189 -32.85 6.16 -15.01
C GLY A 189 -33.56 5.08 -14.18
N ASN A 190 -32.92 3.92 -14.08
CA ASN A 190 -33.39 2.82 -13.21
C ASN A 190 -33.31 3.24 -11.73
N VAL A 191 -34.36 2.99 -10.96
CA VAL A 191 -34.41 3.26 -9.52
C VAL A 191 -33.57 2.22 -8.78
N ARG A 192 -32.38 2.62 -8.33
CA ARG A 192 -31.45 1.80 -7.54
C ARG A 192 -30.99 2.55 -6.29
N PHE A 193 -30.64 3.82 -6.43
CA PHE A 193 -30.28 4.70 -5.32
C PHE A 193 -30.96 6.08 -5.51
N PRO A 194 -32.27 6.19 -5.19
CA PRO A 194 -33.00 7.43 -5.34
C PRO A 194 -32.53 8.51 -4.36
N LYS A 195 -32.64 9.78 -4.77
CA LYS A 195 -32.24 10.94 -3.94
C LYS A 195 -32.96 10.97 -2.57
N SER A 196 -34.18 10.43 -2.49
CA SER A 196 -35.00 10.41 -1.27
C SER A 196 -34.43 9.60 -0.11
N ILE A 197 -33.55 8.63 -0.39
CA ILE A 197 -32.95 7.76 0.64
C ILE A 197 -31.49 8.13 0.98
N VAL A 198 -30.96 9.20 0.40
CA VAL A 198 -29.59 9.68 0.64
C VAL A 198 -29.29 9.87 2.14
N PRO A 199 -30.18 10.49 2.96
CA PRO A 199 -29.94 10.63 4.40
C PRO A 199 -29.80 9.28 5.12
N GLN A 200 -30.64 8.31 4.79
CA GLN A 200 -30.65 6.97 5.40
C GLN A 200 -29.38 6.20 5.04
N ILE A 201 -28.92 6.31 3.79
CA ILE A 201 -27.66 5.70 3.36
C ILE A 201 -26.47 6.35 4.07
N LYS A 202 -26.46 7.69 4.21
CA LYS A 202 -25.41 8.37 4.98
C LYS A 202 -25.36 7.89 6.43
N GLN A 203 -26.52 7.76 7.08
CA GLN A 203 -26.61 7.24 8.45
C GLN A 203 -26.09 5.80 8.55
N ALA A 204 -26.49 4.92 7.62
CA ALA A 204 -26.03 3.53 7.63
C ALA A 204 -24.51 3.41 7.41
N ILE A 205 -23.92 4.28 6.58
CA ILE A 205 -22.47 4.36 6.41
C ILE A 205 -21.80 4.83 7.71
N ASP A 206 -22.30 5.89 8.33
CA ASP A 206 -21.77 6.43 9.60
C ASP A 206 -21.80 5.40 10.73
N GLU A 207 -22.91 4.68 10.90
CA GLU A 207 -23.04 3.59 11.88
C GLU A 207 -22.03 2.46 11.62
N ARG A 208 -21.78 2.14 10.35
CA ARG A 208 -20.80 1.13 9.97
C ARG A 208 -19.37 1.59 10.28
N LEU A 209 -19.03 2.83 9.97
CA LEU A 209 -17.71 3.42 10.26
C LEU A 209 -17.43 3.40 11.76
N LYS A 210 -18.39 3.82 12.58
CA LYS A 210 -18.28 3.85 14.05
C LYS A 210 -18.19 2.45 14.66
N SER A 211 -19.04 1.52 14.24
CA SER A 211 -19.04 0.15 14.80
C SER A 211 -17.74 -0.61 14.51
N LEU A 212 -17.14 -0.35 13.35
CA LEU A 212 -15.86 -0.94 12.97
C LEU A 212 -14.64 -0.13 13.42
N ASP A 213 -14.82 1.05 14.02
CA ASP A 213 -13.72 1.98 14.37
C ASP A 213 -12.80 2.27 13.16
N ILE A 214 -13.39 2.45 11.98
CA ILE A 214 -12.66 2.81 10.76
C ILE A 214 -12.24 4.27 10.86
N GLN A 215 -10.94 4.51 10.80
CA GLN A 215 -10.36 5.85 10.90
C GLN A 215 -9.55 6.25 9.64
N ILE A 216 -9.28 5.31 8.73
CA ILE A 216 -8.65 5.57 7.43
C ILE A 216 -9.56 5.04 6.33
N GLY A 217 -9.91 5.88 5.36
CA GLY A 217 -10.81 5.53 4.26
C GLY A 217 -10.16 5.69 2.88
N TYR A 218 -10.50 4.80 1.95
CA TYR A 218 -10.18 4.91 0.52
C TYR A 218 -11.47 4.95 -0.29
N CYS A 219 -11.66 5.97 -1.11
CA CYS A 219 -12.85 6.13 -1.94
C CYS A 219 -12.54 6.98 -3.18
N SER A 220 -13.50 7.04 -4.11
CA SER A 220 -13.57 8.16 -5.04
C SER A 220 -14.36 9.31 -4.43
N LEU A 221 -14.89 10.19 -5.26
CA LEU A 221 -15.90 11.19 -4.89
C LEU A 221 -17.04 11.23 -5.92
N ALA A 222 -17.46 10.07 -6.43
CA ALA A 222 -18.65 10.01 -7.28
C ALA A 222 -19.91 10.42 -6.50
N CYS A 223 -20.89 11.05 -7.17
CA CYS A 223 -22.12 11.51 -6.52
C CYS A 223 -22.92 10.33 -5.97
N GLY A 224 -23.26 10.33 -4.68
CA GLY A 224 -23.88 9.19 -4.00
C GLY A 224 -22.95 8.58 -2.97
N GLY A 225 -22.80 7.26 -2.99
CA GLY A 225 -22.16 6.51 -1.91
C GLY A 225 -20.76 7.01 -1.53
N ASP A 226 -19.91 7.27 -2.53
CA ASP A 226 -18.52 7.68 -2.31
C ASP A 226 -18.40 9.02 -1.56
N ILE A 227 -19.13 10.04 -1.99
CA ILE A 227 -19.20 11.33 -1.29
C ILE A 227 -19.78 11.15 0.13
N LEU A 228 -20.85 10.36 0.29
CA LEU A 228 -21.45 10.15 1.62
C LEU A 228 -20.50 9.43 2.58
N PHE A 229 -19.71 8.47 2.09
CA PHE A 229 -18.67 7.81 2.85
C PHE A 229 -17.56 8.78 3.27
N ALA A 230 -17.05 9.57 2.32
CA ALA A 230 -16.03 10.57 2.59
C ALA A 230 -16.50 11.62 3.61
N GLU A 231 -17.74 12.10 3.50
CA GLU A 231 -18.35 13.01 4.47
C GLU A 231 -18.47 12.37 5.85
N ALA A 232 -19.06 11.17 5.96
CA ALA A 232 -19.25 10.51 7.25
C ALA A 232 -17.92 10.21 7.95
N LEU A 233 -16.90 9.76 7.20
CA LEU A 233 -15.58 9.53 7.76
C LEU A 233 -14.92 10.84 8.20
N THR A 234 -15.09 11.91 7.43
CA THR A 234 -14.61 13.26 7.77
C THR A 234 -15.26 13.79 9.04
N GLU A 235 -16.57 13.60 9.20
CA GLU A 235 -17.36 14.00 10.38
C GLU A 235 -16.93 13.19 11.63
N ASN A 236 -16.50 11.94 11.44
CA ASN A 236 -15.92 11.09 12.48
C ASN A 236 -14.44 11.37 12.77
N ASN A 237 -13.87 12.47 12.25
CA ASN A 237 -12.46 12.81 12.37
C ASN A 237 -11.50 11.74 11.81
N GLY A 238 -11.95 10.91 10.87
CA GLY A 238 -11.10 10.00 10.12
C GLY A 238 -10.29 10.71 9.04
N ASP A 239 -9.32 9.98 8.47
CA ASP A 239 -8.45 10.41 7.38
C ASP A 239 -8.96 9.83 6.05
N VAL A 240 -9.37 10.68 5.11
CA VAL A 240 -9.92 10.26 3.81
C VAL A 240 -8.83 10.34 2.74
N ASN A 241 -8.61 9.23 2.03
CA ASN A 241 -7.69 9.14 0.90
C ASN A 241 -8.51 9.05 -0.39
N VAL A 242 -8.49 10.13 -1.17
CA VAL A 242 -9.32 10.26 -2.36
C VAL A 242 -8.50 9.94 -3.61
N TYR A 243 -8.92 8.90 -4.35
CA TYR A 243 -8.33 8.57 -5.64
C TYR A 243 -9.39 8.67 -6.74
N LEU A 244 -9.04 9.36 -7.82
CA LEU A 244 -9.85 9.49 -9.03
C LEU A 244 -9.20 8.69 -10.17
N PRO A 245 -10.01 8.05 -11.05
CA PRO A 245 -9.51 7.23 -12.14
C PRO A 245 -8.69 8.02 -13.17
N PHE A 246 -9.00 9.30 -13.36
CA PHE A 246 -8.47 10.20 -14.39
C PHE A 246 -8.70 11.66 -13.94
N PRO A 247 -8.22 12.68 -14.68
CA PRO A 247 -8.28 14.08 -14.26
C PRO A 247 -9.66 14.59 -13.81
N LYS A 248 -9.63 15.52 -12.85
CA LYS A 248 -10.81 16.06 -12.15
C LYS A 248 -11.91 16.53 -13.08
N GLU A 249 -11.56 17.25 -14.15
CA GLU A 249 -12.54 17.87 -15.05
C GLU A 249 -13.43 16.83 -15.73
N ASP A 250 -12.83 15.73 -16.19
CA ASP A 250 -13.56 14.61 -16.78
C ASP A 250 -14.39 13.91 -15.71
N PHE A 251 -13.81 13.69 -14.52
CA PHE A 251 -14.50 12.99 -13.44
C PHE A 251 -15.75 13.73 -12.96
N LEU A 252 -15.68 15.07 -12.83
CA LEU A 252 -16.83 15.90 -12.49
C LEU A 252 -17.95 15.76 -13.53
N LYS A 253 -17.61 15.74 -14.82
CA LYS A 253 -18.59 15.58 -15.92
C LYS A 253 -19.23 14.19 -15.90
N THR A 254 -18.42 13.14 -15.74
CA THR A 254 -18.89 11.76 -15.87
C THR A 254 -19.62 11.25 -14.63
N SER A 255 -19.17 11.67 -13.44
CA SER A 255 -19.45 10.97 -12.18
C SER A 255 -20.06 11.84 -11.07
N VAL A 256 -20.23 13.15 -11.29
CA VAL A 256 -20.73 14.07 -10.23
C VAL A 256 -21.83 15.01 -10.72
N SER A 257 -21.51 15.86 -11.69
CA SER A 257 -22.33 17.02 -12.08
C SER A 257 -23.73 16.66 -12.58
N PHE A 258 -23.91 15.49 -13.19
CA PHE A 258 -25.24 15.03 -13.64
C PHE A 258 -26.26 14.89 -12.50
N ALA A 259 -25.80 14.75 -11.25
CA ALA A 259 -26.69 14.61 -10.10
C ALA A 259 -27.21 15.95 -9.55
N GLY A 260 -26.71 17.08 -10.07
CA GLY A 260 -27.09 18.44 -9.71
C GLY A 260 -26.01 19.18 -8.92
N GLN A 261 -26.17 20.50 -8.82
CA GLN A 261 -25.17 21.42 -8.24
C GLN A 261 -24.81 21.06 -6.78
N GLU A 262 -25.76 20.55 -5.99
CA GLU A 262 -25.51 20.11 -4.61
C GLU A 262 -24.34 19.11 -4.52
N TRP A 263 -24.25 18.16 -5.47
CA TRP A 263 -23.19 17.16 -5.45
C TRP A 263 -21.83 17.72 -5.86
N VAL A 264 -21.81 18.73 -6.74
CA VAL A 264 -20.60 19.47 -7.09
C VAL A 264 -20.09 20.23 -5.86
N ASP A 265 -20.98 20.94 -5.14
CA ASP A 265 -20.61 21.67 -3.93
C ASP A 265 -20.06 20.74 -2.83
N ARG A 266 -20.63 19.52 -2.70
CA ARG A 266 -20.13 18.50 -1.77
C ARG A 266 -18.75 17.97 -2.19
N PHE A 267 -18.55 17.71 -3.47
CA PHE A 267 -17.25 17.32 -4.03
C PHE A 267 -16.18 18.37 -3.72
N GLU A 268 -16.46 19.64 -4.03
CA GLU A 268 -15.50 20.74 -3.86
C GLU A 268 -15.15 20.97 -2.38
N LYS A 269 -16.11 20.82 -1.46
CA LYS A 269 -15.83 20.87 -0.01
C LYS A 269 -14.88 19.77 0.44
N LEU A 270 -15.03 18.57 -0.09
CA LEU A 270 -14.16 17.44 0.24
C LEU A 270 -12.78 17.60 -0.39
N GLU A 271 -12.69 18.07 -1.63
CA GLU A 271 -11.43 18.39 -2.30
C GLU A 271 -10.63 19.48 -1.55
N GLN A 272 -11.29 20.50 -1.03
CA GLN A 272 -10.64 21.54 -0.23
C GLN A 272 -10.03 20.98 1.07
N LYS A 273 -10.59 19.88 1.58
CA LYS A 273 -10.15 19.26 2.83
C LYS A 273 -9.15 18.12 2.63
N TRP A 274 -9.29 17.36 1.56
CA TRP A 274 -8.54 16.14 1.29
C TRP A 274 -7.87 16.19 -0.08
N PRO A 275 -6.56 15.92 -0.18
CA PRO A 275 -5.86 15.89 -1.46
C PRO A 275 -6.50 14.89 -2.44
N LEU A 276 -6.66 15.31 -3.69
CA LEU A 276 -7.04 14.42 -4.78
C LEU A 276 -5.79 13.74 -5.35
N HIS A 277 -5.86 12.42 -5.48
CA HIS A 277 -4.88 11.60 -6.18
C HIS A 277 -5.50 11.10 -7.49
N PHE A 278 -4.70 11.00 -8.55
CA PHE A 278 -5.12 10.51 -9.86
C PHE A 278 -4.35 9.23 -10.18
N LEU A 279 -5.02 8.23 -10.75
CA LEU A 279 -4.36 6.99 -11.16
C LEU A 279 -3.57 7.14 -12.45
N THR A 280 -4.04 8.02 -13.32
CA THR A 280 -3.37 8.42 -14.54
C THR A 280 -3.60 9.91 -14.80
N ASP A 281 -2.63 10.54 -15.44
CA ASP A 281 -2.76 11.90 -15.96
C ASP A 281 -3.46 11.92 -17.34
N GLU A 282 -3.73 10.74 -17.93
CA GLU A 282 -4.47 10.60 -19.18
C GLU A 282 -5.95 10.96 -19.02
N GLN A 283 -6.53 11.60 -20.04
CA GLN A 283 -7.95 11.93 -20.07
C GLN A 283 -8.82 10.67 -20.17
N PHE A 284 -10.11 10.81 -19.86
CA PHE A 284 -11.02 9.64 -19.81
C PHE A 284 -11.17 8.96 -21.17
N HIS A 285 -11.22 9.73 -22.26
CA HIS A 285 -11.41 9.24 -23.64
C HIS A 285 -12.60 8.26 -23.87
N GLY A 286 -13.53 8.14 -22.91
CA GLY A 286 -14.58 7.12 -22.96
C GLY A 286 -14.11 5.70 -22.62
N ASN A 287 -12.88 5.55 -22.12
CA ASN A 287 -12.27 4.27 -21.76
C ASN A 287 -12.76 3.79 -20.37
N ASN A 288 -13.74 2.88 -20.37
CA ASN A 288 -14.30 2.34 -19.13
C ASN A 288 -13.32 1.46 -18.34
N ASP A 289 -12.24 0.96 -18.95
CA ASP A 289 -11.20 0.18 -18.25
C ASP A 289 -10.58 0.99 -17.11
N LEU A 290 -10.56 2.33 -17.23
CA LEU A 290 -10.07 3.21 -16.17
C LEU A 290 -10.89 3.11 -14.88
N PHE A 291 -12.20 2.85 -14.97
CA PHE A 291 -13.03 2.59 -13.79
C PHE A 291 -12.73 1.22 -13.17
N LEU A 292 -12.47 0.20 -14.00
CA LEU A 292 -12.04 -1.12 -13.52
C LEU A 292 -10.70 -1.04 -12.81
N LEU A 293 -9.70 -0.41 -13.44
CA LEU A 293 -8.39 -0.15 -12.84
C LEU A 293 -8.54 0.62 -11.53
N HIS A 294 -9.46 1.59 -11.48
CA HIS A 294 -9.71 2.38 -10.29
C HIS A 294 -10.30 1.61 -9.14
N GLY A 295 -11.33 0.80 -9.38
CA GLY A 295 -11.88 -0.09 -8.38
C GLY A 295 -10.83 -1.07 -7.83
N ARG A 296 -10.04 -1.69 -8.73
CA ARG A 296 -8.89 -2.53 -8.34
C ARG A 296 -7.89 -1.74 -7.49
N SER A 297 -7.57 -0.53 -7.90
CA SER A 297 -6.59 0.31 -7.21
C SER A 297 -7.03 0.68 -5.80
N LEU A 298 -8.28 1.12 -5.61
CA LEU A 298 -8.82 1.43 -4.28
C LEU A 298 -8.72 0.24 -3.32
N ILE A 299 -9.12 -0.96 -3.77
CA ILE A 299 -9.05 -2.18 -2.96
C ILE A 299 -7.59 -2.51 -2.65
N GLY A 300 -6.73 -2.52 -3.68
CA GLY A 300 -5.31 -2.80 -3.51
C GLY A 300 -4.61 -1.82 -2.57
N PHE A 301 -4.94 -0.53 -2.61
CA PHE A 301 -4.39 0.47 -1.69
C PHE A 301 -4.74 0.16 -0.25
N ALA A 302 -6.00 -0.18 0.03
CA ALA A 302 -6.43 -0.55 1.37
C ALA A 302 -5.73 -1.83 1.86
N LEU A 303 -5.57 -2.83 1.00
CA LEU A 303 -4.86 -4.08 1.34
C LEU A 303 -3.37 -3.83 1.60
N LEU A 304 -2.68 -3.10 0.71
CA LEU A 304 -1.27 -2.73 0.88
C LEU A 304 -1.07 -1.91 2.16
N ARG A 305 -1.95 -0.92 2.41
CA ARG A 305 -1.90 -0.10 3.62
C ARG A 305 -2.10 -0.95 4.88
N ALA A 306 -3.05 -1.89 4.86
CA ALA A 306 -3.29 -2.80 5.96
C ALA A 306 -2.09 -3.71 6.23
N GLN A 307 -1.44 -4.24 5.19
CA GLN A 307 -0.21 -5.01 5.32
C GLN A 307 0.90 -4.18 5.99
N MET A 308 1.19 -2.98 5.47
CA MET A 308 2.26 -2.11 5.99
C MET A 308 2.04 -1.60 7.42
N THR A 309 0.79 -1.51 7.85
CA THR A 309 0.42 -1.00 9.17
C THR A 309 -0.01 -2.08 10.15
N HIS A 310 0.01 -3.36 9.75
CA HIS A 310 -0.57 -4.48 10.50
C HIS A 310 -2.01 -4.22 10.96
N SER A 311 -2.79 -3.56 10.10
CA SER A 311 -4.18 -3.22 10.36
C SER A 311 -5.15 -4.20 9.71
N GLU A 312 -6.42 -4.10 10.07
CA GLU A 312 -7.53 -4.84 9.48
C GLU A 312 -8.21 -3.99 8.41
N PRO A 313 -8.25 -4.45 7.14
CA PRO A 313 -8.97 -3.79 6.08
C PRO A 313 -10.42 -4.29 6.02
N TYR A 314 -11.34 -3.39 5.71
CA TYR A 314 -12.77 -3.63 5.56
C TYR A 314 -13.25 -3.08 4.22
N PHE A 315 -14.11 -3.83 3.54
CA PHE A 315 -14.72 -3.39 2.29
C PHE A 315 -16.17 -3.00 2.56
N ILE A 316 -16.49 -1.73 2.37
CA ILE A 316 -17.85 -1.20 2.51
C ILE A 316 -18.40 -0.91 1.13
N THR A 317 -19.59 -1.41 0.83
CA THR A 317 -20.25 -1.14 -0.44
C THR A 317 -21.63 -0.56 -0.23
N VAL A 318 -22.05 0.32 -1.16
CA VAL A 318 -23.46 0.65 -1.35
C VAL A 318 -23.88 0.07 -2.69
N LEU A 319 -24.52 -1.09 -2.67
CA LEU A 319 -24.91 -1.83 -3.86
C LEU A 319 -26.34 -2.34 -3.72
N ALA A 320 -27.18 -2.01 -4.70
CA ALA A 320 -28.56 -2.48 -4.74
C ALA A 320 -28.61 -3.97 -5.11
N SER A 321 -29.23 -4.80 -4.28
CA SER A 321 -29.35 -6.24 -4.60
C SER A 321 -30.17 -6.49 -5.87
N SER A 322 -31.07 -5.56 -6.22
CA SER A 322 -31.89 -5.58 -7.44
C SER A 322 -31.10 -5.32 -8.72
N ASP A 323 -29.94 -4.66 -8.64
CA ASP A 323 -29.08 -4.41 -9.79
C ASP A 323 -28.29 -5.68 -10.10
N THR A 324 -28.78 -6.53 -10.99
CA THR A 324 -28.09 -7.76 -11.41
C THR A 324 -27.23 -7.57 -12.67
N GLN A 325 -27.14 -6.34 -13.20
CA GLN A 325 -26.35 -6.10 -14.40
C GLN A 325 -24.86 -6.22 -14.07
N ARG A 326 -24.16 -7.08 -14.81
CA ARG A 326 -22.69 -7.11 -14.81
C ARG A 326 -22.23 -6.10 -15.84
N LYS A 327 -21.70 -4.97 -15.38
CA LYS A 327 -20.90 -4.08 -16.21
C LYS A 327 -19.46 -4.30 -15.80
N GLU A 328 -18.59 -4.56 -16.76
CA GLU A 328 -17.16 -4.66 -16.53
C GLU A 328 -16.66 -3.39 -15.81
N GLY A 329 -15.88 -3.57 -14.73
CA GLY A 329 -15.49 -2.46 -13.85
C GLY A 329 -16.54 -1.99 -12.84
N GLY A 330 -17.73 -2.61 -12.80
CA GLY A 330 -18.78 -2.28 -11.86
C GLY A 330 -18.53 -2.80 -10.44
N THR A 331 -19.22 -2.21 -9.46
CA THR A 331 -19.10 -2.58 -8.03
C THR A 331 -19.23 -4.07 -7.76
N ARG A 332 -20.06 -4.81 -8.53
CA ARG A 332 -20.23 -6.26 -8.39
C ARG A 332 -19.02 -7.09 -8.84
N ASP A 333 -18.29 -6.65 -9.86
CA ASP A 333 -17.12 -7.39 -10.33
C ASP A 333 -15.94 -7.22 -9.35
N LEU A 334 -15.88 -6.07 -8.69
CA LEU A 334 -14.90 -5.76 -7.65
C LEU A 334 -15.11 -6.59 -6.36
N LEU A 335 -16.34 -7.02 -6.05
CA LEU A 335 -16.61 -7.87 -4.89
C LEU A 335 -15.81 -9.18 -4.92
N LYS A 336 -15.60 -9.76 -6.10
CA LYS A 336 -14.85 -11.00 -6.27
C LYS A 336 -13.35 -10.85 -5.98
N LEU A 337 -12.85 -9.61 -6.01
CA LEU A 337 -11.44 -9.31 -5.78
C LEU A 337 -11.12 -9.19 -4.29
N TRP A 338 -12.14 -9.10 -3.43
CA TRP A 338 -11.94 -8.92 -2.00
C TRP A 338 -11.55 -10.24 -1.34
N PRO A 339 -10.37 -10.33 -0.69
CA PRO A 339 -9.86 -11.60 -0.17
C PRO A 339 -10.42 -12.01 1.19
N LYS A 340 -11.23 -11.17 1.85
CA LYS A 340 -11.71 -11.36 3.24
C LYS A 340 -13.21 -11.23 3.34
N GLU A 341 -13.97 -12.21 2.86
CA GLU A 341 -15.44 -12.15 2.81
C GLU A 341 -16.10 -11.69 4.14
N GLU A 342 -15.54 -12.11 5.28
CA GLU A 342 -15.99 -11.75 6.62
C GLU A 342 -15.83 -10.26 6.97
N HIS A 343 -15.03 -9.52 6.21
CA HIS A 343 -14.78 -8.09 6.33
C HIS A 343 -15.46 -7.26 5.23
N HIS A 344 -16.38 -7.87 4.46
CA HIS A 344 -17.22 -7.15 3.50
C HIS A 344 -18.58 -6.81 4.13
N PHE A 345 -18.99 -5.54 3.98
CA PHE A 345 -20.28 -5.05 4.45
C PHE A 345 -20.99 -4.28 3.33
N ASN A 346 -22.09 -4.85 2.83
CA ASN A 346 -22.97 -4.15 1.89
C ASN A 346 -24.11 -3.42 2.61
N ILE A 347 -24.30 -2.15 2.27
CA ILE A 347 -25.46 -1.34 2.61
C ILE A 347 -26.35 -1.33 1.36
N ASP A 348 -27.45 -2.08 1.39
CA ASP A 348 -28.36 -2.17 0.25
C ASP A 348 -29.37 -1.02 0.25
N PRO A 349 -29.36 -0.12 -0.77
CA PRO A 349 -30.40 0.89 -0.95
C PRO A 349 -31.84 0.37 -0.93
N GLY A 350 -32.06 -0.88 -1.39
CA GLY A 350 -33.37 -1.52 -1.40
C GLY A 350 -33.99 -1.70 0.00
N ASN A 351 -33.17 -1.71 1.06
CA ASN A 351 -33.66 -1.79 2.44
C ASN A 351 -34.30 -0.48 2.92
N PHE A 352 -34.09 0.63 2.21
CA PHE A 352 -34.56 1.97 2.59
C PHE A 352 -35.59 2.54 1.61
N ALA A 353 -35.67 1.98 0.39
CA ALA A 353 -36.64 2.40 -0.61
C ALA A 353 -37.99 1.71 -0.41
N THR A 354 -39.08 2.47 -0.36
CA THR A 354 -40.45 1.93 -0.36
C THR A 354 -40.81 1.46 -1.77
N ASN A 355 -40.95 0.13 -1.96
CA ASN A 355 -41.48 -0.61 -3.11
C ASN A 355 -41.90 0.21 -4.36
N GLU A 356 -40.96 0.51 -5.25
CA GLU A 356 -41.23 0.56 -6.70
C GLU A 356 -40.02 0.00 -7.46
N ILE A 357 -40.02 -1.32 -7.69
CA ILE A 357 -39.00 -2.00 -8.50
C ILE A 357 -39.46 -1.97 -9.96
N ARG A 358 -38.85 -1.13 -10.79
CA ARG A 358 -38.88 -1.29 -12.25
C ARG A 358 -37.54 -1.82 -12.74
N LYS A 359 -37.57 -3.02 -13.32
CA LYS A 359 -36.45 -3.60 -14.07
C LYS A 359 -36.45 -3.03 -15.49
N SER A 360 -35.31 -2.58 -15.98
CA SER A 360 -35.07 -2.49 -17.41
C SER A 360 -33.63 -2.93 -17.75
N SER A 361 -33.53 -3.67 -18.85
CA SER A 361 -32.29 -4.16 -19.44
C SER A 361 -31.73 -3.11 -20.41
N SER A 362 -30.50 -2.67 -20.19
CA SER A 362 -29.75 -1.89 -21.18
C SER A 362 -28.57 -2.74 -21.67
N THR A 363 -28.57 -3.07 -22.95
CA THR A 363 -27.43 -3.66 -23.67
C THR A 363 -26.46 -2.54 -24.01
N PHE A 364 -25.23 -2.64 -23.50
CA PHE A 364 -24.11 -1.82 -23.97
C PHE A 364 -23.52 -2.49 -25.21
N ILE A 365 -23.31 -1.71 -26.26
CA ILE A 365 -22.57 -2.12 -27.46
C ILE A 365 -21.14 -1.65 -27.25
N GLU A 366 -20.18 -2.58 -27.18
CA GLU A 366 -18.76 -2.25 -27.24
C GLU A 366 -18.44 -1.69 -28.63
N GLN A 367 -18.06 -0.42 -28.68
CA GLN A 367 -17.30 0.11 -29.81
C GLN A 367 -15.82 -0.14 -29.53
N GLU A 368 -15.06 -0.58 -30.52
CA GLU A 368 -13.60 -0.67 -30.42
C GLU A 368 -13.03 0.70 -30.07
N GLN A 369 -12.57 0.85 -28.83
CA GLN A 369 -11.88 2.02 -28.32
C GLN A 369 -10.36 1.83 -28.56
N PRO A 370 -9.66 2.79 -29.17
CA PRO A 370 -8.21 2.67 -29.38
C PRO A 370 -7.40 2.79 -28.07
N TRP A 371 -8.03 3.34 -27.02
CA TRP A 371 -7.47 3.47 -25.67
C TRP A 371 -7.93 2.32 -24.79
N ARG A 372 -7.00 1.71 -24.08
CA ARG A 372 -7.26 0.63 -23.12
C ARG A 372 -6.25 0.64 -21.99
N VAL A 373 -6.58 -0.01 -20.89
CA VAL A 373 -5.60 -0.23 -19.81
C VAL A 373 -4.77 -1.48 -20.12
N LEU A 374 -3.43 -1.32 -20.18
CA LEU A 374 -2.48 -2.42 -20.26
C LEU A 374 -1.55 -2.43 -19.05
N TYR A 375 -1.18 -3.64 -18.63
CA TYR A 375 -0.13 -3.89 -17.66
C TYR A 375 1.19 -3.99 -18.41
N ILE A 376 1.94 -2.89 -18.39
CA ILE A 376 3.18 -2.75 -19.15
C ILE A 376 4.40 -3.06 -18.27
N GLY A 377 5.39 -3.71 -18.87
CA GLY A 377 6.67 -4.00 -18.26
C GLY A 377 7.80 -3.46 -19.13
N TYR A 378 8.69 -2.66 -18.55
CA TYR A 378 9.90 -2.20 -19.20
C TYR A 378 11.10 -2.87 -18.54
N LEU A 379 11.84 -3.67 -19.30
CA LEU A 379 12.98 -4.45 -18.84
C LEU A 379 14.24 -4.00 -19.56
N ASP A 380 15.33 -3.89 -18.82
CA ASP A 380 16.65 -3.55 -19.35
C ASP A 380 17.65 -4.68 -19.04
N PHE A 381 18.24 -5.22 -20.10
CA PHE A 381 19.23 -6.29 -20.07
C PHE A 381 20.56 -5.76 -20.63
N PRO A 382 21.44 -5.18 -19.79
CA PRO A 382 22.63 -4.46 -20.27
C PRO A 382 23.54 -5.28 -21.19
N HIS A 383 23.59 -6.60 -21.02
CA HIS A 383 24.44 -7.50 -21.79
C HIS A 383 23.78 -8.10 -23.04
N LEU A 384 22.52 -7.76 -23.30
CA LEU A 384 21.84 -8.05 -24.57
C LEU A 384 21.71 -6.80 -25.46
N ALA A 385 22.34 -5.68 -25.08
CA ALA A 385 22.23 -4.36 -25.73
C ALA A 385 22.58 -4.31 -27.23
N LEU A 386 23.30 -5.31 -27.74
CA LEU A 386 23.74 -5.36 -29.15
C LEU A 386 22.98 -6.42 -29.99
N VAL A 387 21.99 -7.11 -29.42
CA VAL A 387 21.33 -8.25 -30.09
C VAL A 387 19.81 -8.26 -29.85
N ASP A 388 19.09 -7.27 -30.38
CA ASP A 388 17.62 -7.19 -30.26
C ASP A 388 16.90 -8.43 -30.84
N ALA A 389 17.46 -9.00 -31.91
CA ALA A 389 16.99 -10.26 -32.50
C ALA A 389 16.96 -11.41 -31.48
N GLU A 390 17.81 -11.38 -30.45
CA GLU A 390 17.85 -12.41 -29.44
C GLU A 390 16.77 -12.23 -28.38
N LEU A 391 16.49 -11.00 -27.95
CA LEU A 391 15.37 -10.72 -27.06
C LEU A 391 14.05 -11.10 -27.71
N ASN A 392 13.88 -10.80 -29.00
CA ASN A 392 12.68 -11.20 -29.74
C ASN A 392 12.50 -12.72 -29.74
N LYS A 393 13.57 -13.51 -29.97
CA LYS A 393 13.50 -14.98 -29.89
C LYS A 393 13.11 -15.49 -28.49
N ILE A 394 13.58 -14.85 -27.42
CA ILE A 394 13.21 -15.22 -26.05
C ILE A 394 11.71 -14.95 -25.83
N VAL A 395 11.22 -13.77 -26.23
CA VAL A 395 9.79 -13.43 -26.13
C VAL A 395 8.94 -14.40 -26.97
N ASP A 396 9.33 -14.65 -28.22
CA ASP A 396 8.59 -15.52 -29.14
C ASP A 396 8.48 -16.97 -28.66
N ARG A 397 9.46 -17.46 -27.88
CA ARG A 397 9.39 -18.78 -27.23
C ARG A 397 8.18 -18.91 -26.30
N TYR A 398 7.79 -17.82 -25.64
CA TYR A 398 6.69 -17.81 -24.68
C TYR A 398 5.40 -17.27 -25.29
N ARG A 399 5.41 -16.75 -26.52
CA ARG A 399 4.26 -16.08 -27.13
C ARG A 399 3.00 -16.94 -27.14
N SER A 400 3.11 -18.25 -27.41
CA SER A 400 1.96 -19.17 -27.39
C SER A 400 1.43 -19.46 -25.98
N GLU A 401 2.26 -19.34 -24.93
CA GLU A 401 1.80 -19.51 -23.54
C GLU A 401 0.99 -18.30 -23.06
N PHE A 402 1.23 -17.12 -23.65
CA PHE A 402 0.59 -15.85 -23.30
C PHE A 402 -0.24 -15.29 -24.46
N GLU A 403 -0.74 -16.13 -25.37
CA GLU A 403 -1.42 -15.68 -26.60
C GLU A 403 -2.64 -14.80 -26.28
N ASP A 404 -3.40 -15.15 -25.24
CA ASP A 404 -4.58 -14.41 -24.79
C ASP A 404 -4.24 -13.20 -23.90
N GLU A 405 -2.98 -13.07 -23.46
CA GLU A 405 -2.55 -12.03 -22.51
C GLU A 405 -1.63 -10.98 -23.14
N LEU A 406 -0.74 -11.39 -24.05
CA LEU A 406 0.31 -10.56 -24.64
C LEU A 406 -0.22 -9.75 -25.82
N ILE A 407 -0.45 -8.46 -25.57
CA ILE A 407 -0.97 -7.52 -26.57
C ILE A 407 0.16 -6.86 -27.35
N PHE A 408 1.28 -6.57 -26.69
CA PHE A 408 2.39 -5.80 -27.27
C PHE A 408 3.75 -6.28 -26.78
N SER A 409 4.75 -6.28 -27.67
CA SER A 409 6.15 -6.49 -27.32
C SER A 409 7.07 -5.77 -28.31
N GLU A 410 8.00 -4.97 -27.83
CA GLU A 410 9.04 -4.31 -28.63
C GLU A 410 10.39 -4.43 -27.92
N SER A 411 11.42 -4.84 -28.65
CA SER A 411 12.80 -4.82 -28.15
C SER A 411 13.66 -3.80 -28.90
N LYS A 412 14.50 -3.08 -28.15
CA LYS A 412 15.40 -2.06 -28.69
C LYS A 412 16.62 -1.85 -27.79
N SER A 413 17.81 -2.05 -28.34
CA SER A 413 19.09 -1.88 -27.65
C SER A 413 19.16 -2.58 -26.29
N GLY A 414 18.76 -3.86 -26.26
CA GLY A 414 18.76 -4.69 -25.04
C GLY A 414 17.65 -4.36 -24.04
N LYS A 415 16.73 -3.48 -24.40
CA LYS A 415 15.53 -3.15 -23.61
C LYS A 415 14.33 -3.82 -24.24
N LEU A 416 13.38 -4.19 -23.40
CA LEU A 416 12.14 -4.85 -23.80
C LEU A 416 10.97 -4.12 -23.15
N LEU A 417 10.05 -3.61 -23.97
CA LEU A 417 8.74 -3.14 -23.54
C LEU A 417 7.71 -4.22 -23.88
N ILE A 418 6.96 -4.67 -22.88
CA ILE A 418 5.83 -5.60 -23.04
C ILE A 418 4.56 -4.93 -22.54
N GLY A 419 3.41 -5.26 -23.13
CA GLY A 419 2.09 -4.83 -22.68
C GLY A 419 1.12 -6.00 -22.69
N LEU A 420 0.52 -6.28 -21.53
CA LEU A 420 -0.41 -7.39 -21.35
C LEU A 420 -1.75 -6.91 -20.76
N ASN A 421 -2.82 -7.68 -20.94
CA ASN A 421 -4.12 -7.41 -20.33
C ASN A 421 -4.23 -7.90 -18.86
N SER A 422 -3.15 -8.48 -18.31
CA SER A 422 -3.11 -9.12 -16.99
C SER A 422 -1.84 -8.71 -16.24
N SER A 423 -1.98 -8.19 -15.02
CA SER A 423 -0.83 -7.82 -14.15
C SER A 423 0.00 -9.06 -13.83
N TYR A 424 -0.64 -10.14 -13.39
CA TYR A 424 0.03 -11.41 -13.13
C TYR A 424 0.71 -12.00 -14.37
N GLY A 425 0.06 -11.94 -15.53
CA GLY A 425 0.62 -12.35 -16.81
C GLY A 425 1.90 -11.60 -17.15
N ALA A 426 1.88 -10.27 -17.01
CA ALA A 426 3.04 -9.42 -17.28
C ALA A 426 4.24 -9.80 -16.41
N LEU A 427 4.00 -10.04 -15.13
CA LEU A 427 5.04 -10.47 -14.19
C LEU A 427 5.57 -11.87 -14.51
N ARG A 428 4.68 -12.82 -14.82
CA ARG A 428 5.05 -14.19 -15.21
C ARG A 428 5.92 -14.22 -16.46
N LEU A 429 5.54 -13.49 -17.51
CA LEU A 429 6.30 -13.40 -18.74
C LEU A 429 7.68 -12.80 -18.47
N ALA A 430 7.73 -11.67 -17.76
CA ALA A 430 8.99 -11.04 -17.39
C ALA A 430 9.92 -11.98 -16.60
N ARG A 431 9.40 -12.74 -15.64
CA ARG A 431 10.19 -13.72 -14.87
C ARG A 431 10.81 -14.80 -15.76
N LYS A 432 10.06 -15.33 -16.72
CA LYS A 432 10.57 -16.32 -17.68
C LYS A 432 11.72 -15.75 -18.51
N ILE A 433 11.55 -14.52 -19.02
CA ILE A 433 12.58 -13.82 -19.78
C ILE A 433 13.83 -13.54 -18.94
N ILE A 434 13.66 -13.09 -17.68
CA ILE A 434 14.76 -12.87 -16.73
C ILE A 434 15.50 -14.17 -16.42
N ASN A 435 14.79 -15.28 -16.24
CA ASN A 435 15.39 -16.57 -15.98
C ASN A 435 16.23 -17.06 -17.18
N ASP A 436 15.71 -16.89 -18.39
CA ASP A 436 16.46 -17.18 -19.63
C ASP A 436 17.72 -16.31 -19.75
N TYR A 437 17.62 -15.02 -19.42
CA TYR A 437 18.77 -14.12 -19.38
C TYR A 437 19.83 -14.64 -18.39
N LYS A 438 19.42 -15.03 -17.18
CA LYS A 438 20.32 -15.59 -16.15
C LYS A 438 21.00 -16.87 -16.62
N ILE A 439 20.24 -17.83 -17.15
CA ILE A 439 20.76 -19.11 -17.65
C ILE A 439 21.76 -18.87 -18.77
N LYS A 440 21.44 -17.95 -19.69
CA LYS A 440 22.25 -17.73 -20.89
C LYS A 440 23.53 -16.95 -20.60
N THR A 441 23.48 -15.94 -19.73
CA THR A 441 24.59 -15.02 -19.51
C THR A 441 25.38 -15.31 -18.23
N GLY A 442 24.79 -16.07 -17.30
CA GLY A 442 25.32 -16.24 -15.93
C GLY A 442 25.20 -14.98 -15.08
N ARG A 443 24.43 -13.97 -15.51
CA ARG A 443 24.33 -12.66 -14.85
C ARG A 443 22.93 -12.39 -14.30
N SER A 444 22.86 -11.53 -13.30
CA SER A 444 21.61 -11.10 -12.67
C SER A 444 21.37 -9.58 -12.73
N ASP A 445 22.21 -8.82 -13.43
CA ASP A 445 22.19 -7.35 -13.52
C ASP A 445 21.06 -6.75 -14.39
N TYR A 446 19.93 -7.46 -14.54
CA TYR A 446 18.73 -6.91 -15.17
C TYR A 446 18.11 -5.82 -14.31
N ARG A 447 17.37 -4.90 -14.94
CA ARG A 447 16.49 -3.94 -14.27
C ARG A 447 15.10 -4.03 -14.86
N SER A 448 14.07 -3.82 -14.05
CA SER A 448 12.70 -3.87 -14.54
C SER A 448 11.78 -2.93 -13.78
N VAL A 449 10.84 -2.33 -14.53
CA VAL A 449 9.77 -1.50 -14.00
C VAL A 449 8.43 -1.96 -14.59
N PHE A 450 7.39 -2.07 -13.77
CA PHE A 450 6.03 -2.43 -14.19
C PHE A 450 5.03 -1.32 -13.83
N HIS A 451 4.04 -1.12 -14.70
CA HIS A 451 3.01 -0.09 -14.55
C HIS A 451 1.67 -0.56 -15.13
N ALA A 452 0.55 -0.09 -14.58
CA ALA A 452 -0.76 -0.24 -15.20
C ALA A 452 -1.08 1.09 -15.88
N ALA A 453 -1.14 1.08 -17.21
CA ALA A 453 -1.09 2.28 -18.04
C ALA A 453 -2.34 2.38 -18.93
N SER A 454 -2.94 3.58 -18.98
CA SER A 454 -3.88 3.93 -20.04
C SER A 454 -3.10 4.24 -21.31
N VAL A 455 -3.28 3.44 -22.36
CA VAL A 455 -2.43 3.53 -23.56
C VAL A 455 -3.25 3.42 -24.82
N GLN A 456 -2.75 4.07 -25.86
CA GLN A 456 -3.27 3.96 -27.21
C GLN A 456 -2.43 2.97 -28.01
N LEU A 457 -3.06 1.93 -28.54
CA LEU A 457 -2.40 1.01 -29.47
C LEU A 457 -2.74 1.42 -30.90
N SER A 458 -1.75 1.95 -31.62
CA SER A 458 -1.92 2.36 -33.03
C SER A 458 -0.70 1.95 -33.85
N ASN A 459 -0.91 1.39 -35.05
CA ASN A 459 0.16 0.96 -35.96
C ASN A 459 1.24 0.06 -35.32
N ASN A 460 0.84 -0.89 -34.46
CA ASN A 460 1.78 -1.70 -33.65
C ASN A 460 2.75 -0.87 -32.80
N GLN A 461 2.34 0.32 -32.38
CA GLN A 461 3.06 1.17 -31.44
C GLN A 461 2.16 1.47 -30.25
N LEU A 462 2.74 1.34 -29.06
CA LEU A 462 2.09 1.62 -27.80
C LEU A 462 2.45 3.06 -27.42
N ASN A 463 1.46 3.95 -27.43
CA ASN A 463 1.60 5.38 -27.22
C ASN A 463 0.82 5.82 -25.98
N GLY A 464 1.17 6.98 -25.44
CA GLY A 464 0.56 7.56 -24.24
C GLY A 464 1.62 8.11 -23.29
N LEU A 465 1.24 9.10 -22.50
CA LEU A 465 2.09 9.73 -21.49
C LEU A 465 2.65 8.70 -20.50
N GLU A 466 1.86 7.68 -20.17
CA GLU A 466 2.23 6.64 -19.22
C GLU A 466 3.37 5.73 -19.73
N VAL A 467 3.54 5.62 -21.04
CA VAL A 467 4.66 4.88 -21.66
C VAL A 467 5.97 5.63 -21.47
N GLU A 468 5.93 6.95 -21.65
CA GLU A 468 7.09 7.81 -21.40
C GLU A 468 7.46 7.79 -19.91
N ASN A 469 6.44 7.85 -19.03
CA ASN A 469 6.61 7.81 -17.58
C ASN A 469 7.32 6.52 -17.12
N ILE A 470 6.92 5.34 -17.62
CA ILE A 470 7.58 4.09 -17.21
C ILE A 470 9.03 3.99 -17.71
N ILE A 471 9.29 4.49 -18.93
CA ILE A 471 10.65 4.53 -19.49
C ILE A 471 11.52 5.46 -18.64
N GLU A 472 11.00 6.61 -18.22
CA GLU A 472 11.70 7.51 -17.32
C GLU A 472 11.93 6.87 -15.95
N ALA A 473 10.97 6.11 -15.42
CA ALA A 473 11.08 5.43 -14.13
C ALA A 473 12.24 4.42 -14.07
N MET A 474 12.66 3.86 -15.22
CA MET A 474 13.79 2.92 -15.31
C MET A 474 15.11 3.49 -14.76
N LYS A 475 15.31 4.82 -14.79
CA LYS A 475 16.53 5.44 -14.23
C LYS A 475 16.67 5.26 -12.72
N TYR A 476 15.59 4.90 -12.04
CA TYR A 476 15.56 4.61 -10.61
C TYR A 476 15.52 3.12 -10.30
N ALA A 477 15.47 2.26 -11.32
CA ALA A 477 15.43 0.82 -11.15
C ALA A 477 16.77 0.27 -10.66
N LEU A 478 16.73 -0.54 -9.60
CA LEU A 478 17.91 -1.24 -9.11
C LEU A 478 18.18 -2.53 -9.90
N PRO A 479 19.45 -2.91 -10.13
CA PRO A 479 19.80 -4.23 -10.64
C PRO A 479 19.22 -5.34 -9.76
N GLU A 480 18.87 -6.48 -10.35
CA GLU A 480 18.30 -7.65 -9.68
C GLU A 480 16.90 -7.46 -9.07
N ASN A 481 16.29 -6.29 -9.22
CA ASN A 481 15.00 -5.96 -8.60
C ASN A 481 13.86 -5.89 -9.62
N LEU A 482 12.68 -6.32 -9.18
CA LEU A 482 11.41 -6.10 -9.86
C LEU A 482 10.77 -4.88 -9.21
N MET A 483 10.66 -3.76 -9.93
CA MET A 483 10.01 -2.55 -9.40
C MET A 483 8.70 -2.31 -10.11
N CYS A 484 7.72 -1.74 -9.42
CA CYS A 484 6.45 -1.37 -10.03
C CYS A 484 5.87 -0.10 -9.43
N THR A 485 4.97 0.55 -10.16
CA THR A 485 4.22 1.69 -9.61
C THR A 485 3.15 1.21 -8.63
N SER A 486 2.57 2.15 -7.88
CA SER A 486 1.40 1.89 -7.02
C SER A 486 0.24 1.25 -7.78
N ALA A 487 -0.20 1.83 -8.91
CA ALA A 487 -1.31 1.29 -9.71
C ALA A 487 -1.11 -0.16 -10.18
N TYR A 488 0.15 -0.55 -10.47
CA TYR A 488 0.46 -1.94 -10.78
C TYR A 488 0.45 -2.81 -9.53
N ALA A 489 1.05 -2.34 -8.43
CA ALA A 489 1.07 -3.07 -7.16
C ALA A 489 -0.34 -3.36 -6.63
N THR A 490 -1.24 -2.38 -6.71
CA THR A 490 -2.64 -2.52 -6.28
C THR A 490 -3.43 -3.49 -7.14
N SER A 491 -3.06 -3.65 -8.41
CA SER A 491 -3.67 -4.66 -9.27
C SER A 491 -3.10 -6.05 -8.99
N LEU A 492 -1.79 -6.15 -8.84
CA LEU A 492 -1.09 -7.42 -8.61
C LEU A 492 -1.45 -8.05 -7.26
N ILE A 493 -1.66 -7.25 -6.19
CA ILE A 493 -2.06 -7.78 -4.87
C ILE A 493 -3.42 -8.49 -4.89
N LEU A 494 -4.25 -8.21 -5.91
CA LEU A 494 -5.57 -8.84 -6.09
C LEU A 494 -5.50 -10.09 -6.98
N ASP A 495 -4.36 -10.33 -7.62
CA ASP A 495 -4.20 -11.47 -8.53
C ASP A 495 -3.80 -12.74 -7.78
N PRO A 496 -4.13 -13.93 -8.31
CA PRO A 496 -3.74 -15.19 -7.71
C PRO A 496 -2.22 -15.33 -7.66
N GLY A 497 -1.67 -15.33 -6.46
CA GLY A 497 -0.26 -15.52 -6.20
C GLY A 497 0.14 -14.97 -4.84
N HIS A 498 1.33 -15.36 -4.40
CA HIS A 498 1.90 -14.82 -3.18
C HIS A 498 3.00 -13.83 -3.54
N PHE A 499 2.68 -12.56 -3.32
CA PHE A 499 3.56 -11.44 -3.60
C PHE A 499 3.85 -10.73 -2.30
N LYS A 500 5.12 -10.36 -2.12
CA LYS A 500 5.53 -9.46 -1.06
C LYS A 500 5.90 -8.12 -1.68
N PHE A 501 5.18 -7.09 -1.25
CA PHE A 501 5.40 -5.73 -1.71
C PHE A 501 6.27 -5.00 -0.71
N HIS A 502 7.29 -4.35 -1.25
CA HIS A 502 8.20 -3.55 -0.48
C HIS A 502 8.23 -2.12 -1.01
N TYR A 503 7.52 -1.19 -0.35
CA TYR A 503 7.49 0.22 -0.73
C TYR A 503 8.89 0.88 -0.92
N ALA A 504 9.20 1.29 -2.14
CA ALA A 504 10.48 1.91 -2.49
C ALA A 504 10.48 3.45 -2.38
N GLY A 505 9.35 4.07 -2.00
CA GLY A 505 9.22 5.52 -1.88
C GLY A 505 8.50 6.19 -3.04
N SER A 506 8.25 7.49 -2.89
CA SER A 506 7.82 8.36 -3.99
C SER A 506 9.06 8.95 -4.68
N ILE A 507 9.06 8.91 -6.01
CA ILE A 507 10.13 9.46 -6.84
C ILE A 507 9.58 10.70 -7.58
N ARG A 508 10.46 11.58 -8.11
CA ARG A 508 10.11 12.83 -8.82
C ARG A 508 8.79 12.68 -9.60
N ASN A 509 7.90 13.68 -9.45
CA ASN A 509 6.51 13.70 -9.96
C ASN A 509 5.50 12.82 -9.20
N LYS A 510 5.74 12.54 -7.90
CA LYS A 510 4.81 11.81 -7.01
C LYS A 510 4.56 10.34 -7.40
N LEU A 511 5.35 9.77 -8.31
CA LEU A 511 5.26 8.36 -8.69
C LEU A 511 5.70 7.48 -7.51
N GLU A 512 4.73 6.82 -6.90
CA GLU A 512 4.96 5.85 -5.82
C GLU A 512 5.42 4.52 -6.39
N MET A 513 6.56 4.04 -5.92
CA MET A 513 7.19 2.82 -6.38
C MET A 513 7.21 1.76 -5.28
N TYR A 514 7.05 0.51 -5.69
CA TYR A 514 7.19 -0.68 -4.87
C TYR A 514 8.26 -1.57 -5.49
N SER A 515 9.15 -2.10 -4.67
CA SER A 515 9.96 -3.27 -5.00
C SER A 515 9.14 -4.53 -4.74
N LEU A 516 9.25 -5.51 -5.61
CA LEU A 516 8.48 -6.76 -5.57
C LEU A 516 9.42 -7.92 -5.24
N GLU A 517 9.01 -8.71 -4.27
CA GLU A 517 9.57 -10.03 -4.02
C GLU A 517 8.46 -11.05 -4.23
N VAL A 518 8.67 -11.99 -5.16
CA VAL A 518 7.71 -13.06 -5.42
C VAL A 518 8.15 -14.26 -4.60
N SER A 519 7.34 -14.67 -3.63
CA SER A 519 7.60 -15.91 -2.91
C SER A 519 7.28 -17.09 -3.83
N GLU A 520 8.30 -17.87 -4.18
CA GLU A 520 8.06 -19.22 -4.71
C GLU A 520 7.50 -20.07 -3.56
N PHE A 521 6.34 -20.69 -3.78
CA PHE A 521 5.82 -21.72 -2.89
C PHE A 521 6.48 -23.06 -3.19
#